data_AF-A0A1V6QHZ7-F1
#
_entry.id   AF-A0A1V6QHZ7-F1
#
_cell.length_a   1.000
_cell.length_b   1.000
_cell.length_c   1.000
_cell.angle_alpha   90.00
_cell.angle_beta   90.00
_cell.angle_gamma   90.00
#
_symmetry.space_group_name_H-M   'P 1'
#
loop_
_entity.id
_entity.type
_entity.pdbx_description
1 polymer ?
#
loop_
_entity_poly.entity_id
_entity_poly.type
_entity_poly.pdbx_seq_one_letter_code
_entity_poly.pdbx_strand_id
1 'polypeptide(L)'
;MVALAAFFGVSALAVDSCTNLPALANEVAEINVISASWTSSNDLVLSDSSTGAALPNQYAFCRVKGNIEYSGNKSLGFELWLPEQDSYNERYLVVGNGGLAGTIDTSAMMLNLNRGYAVTAGHSGHDVALNVIIKIQAKYSQGDGYLGQSILNFTTNAVLEECDGIDGVVDDSSMASSTNVTCLTQPQINAIEAIYAGPTDSRNGDIIYPGCTLGSEKEWLMQETSLYLNYTTPILQNLVLNNLSFDINQFDFGADVDAVDAIASPLIDGISTDLSAFRKRGGKMIVAQGWADPYGALWSIMHLEQLQNATANEDVSDFFNLFMIPGMVNFADTGRLAR
;
A
#
# COMPACT_ATOMS: atom_id res chain seq x y z
N MET A 1 22.96 -12.44 -15.09
CA MET A 1 22.98 -12.55 -16.57
C MET A 1 23.66 -13.83 -17.11
N VAL A 2 23.51 -14.99 -16.44
CA VAL A 2 23.91 -16.33 -16.99
C VAL A 2 22.79 -17.38 -16.87
N ALA A 3 21.68 -17.11 -16.18
CA ALA A 3 20.62 -18.10 -15.97
C ALA A 3 19.89 -18.56 -17.25
N LEU A 4 19.93 -17.78 -18.34
CA LEU A 4 19.42 -18.23 -19.64
C LEU A 4 20.45 -18.99 -20.49
N ALA A 5 21.74 -18.89 -20.18
CA ALA A 5 22.81 -19.54 -20.95
C ALA A 5 22.96 -21.03 -20.63
N ALA A 6 22.34 -21.53 -19.54
CA ALA A 6 22.44 -22.94 -19.17
C ALA A 6 21.62 -23.88 -20.09
N PHE A 7 20.68 -23.36 -20.89
CA PHE A 7 19.85 -24.18 -21.78
C PHE A 7 20.33 -24.21 -23.25
N PHE A 8 21.17 -23.27 -23.66
CA PHE A 8 21.63 -23.17 -25.05
C PHE A 8 23.13 -22.92 -25.06
N GLY A 9 23.92 -23.98 -25.29
CA GLY A 9 25.39 -23.93 -25.34
C GLY A 9 25.92 -23.06 -26.49
N VAL A 10 25.86 -21.73 -26.30
CA VAL A 10 26.41 -20.74 -27.23
C VAL A 10 27.60 -20.06 -26.57
N SER A 11 28.76 -20.24 -27.21
CA SER A 11 30.05 -19.69 -26.83
C SER A 11 30.05 -18.16 -26.79
N ALA A 12 30.84 -17.61 -25.86
CA ALA A 12 31.03 -16.19 -25.59
C ALA A 12 31.21 -15.33 -26.85
N LEU A 13 30.24 -14.45 -27.09
CA LEU A 13 30.41 -13.20 -27.82
C LEU A 13 29.96 -12.08 -26.89
N ALA A 14 30.89 -11.20 -26.53
CA ALA A 14 30.61 -9.94 -25.84
C ALA A 14 29.89 -8.99 -26.80
N VAL A 15 28.62 -9.28 -27.05
CA VAL A 15 27.61 -8.34 -27.54
C VAL A 15 26.89 -7.86 -26.28
N ASP A 16 26.67 -6.56 -26.11
CA ASP A 16 26.03 -6.02 -24.91
C ASP A 16 24.66 -6.68 -24.71
N SER A 17 24.62 -7.68 -23.82
CA SER A 17 23.50 -8.59 -23.63
C SER A 17 22.20 -7.86 -23.29
N CYS A 18 22.33 -6.63 -22.80
CA CYS A 18 21.21 -5.74 -22.55
C CYS A 18 20.48 -5.34 -23.83
N THR A 19 21.21 -4.93 -24.87
CA THR A 19 20.61 -4.41 -26.12
C THR A 19 19.92 -5.49 -26.96
N ASN A 20 20.26 -6.77 -26.76
CA ASN A 20 19.65 -7.90 -27.46
C ASN A 20 18.40 -8.47 -26.74
N LEU A 21 18.09 -8.02 -25.52
CA LEU A 21 16.93 -8.50 -24.76
C LEU A 21 15.58 -8.37 -25.51
N PRO A 22 15.32 -7.31 -26.30
CA PRO A 22 14.06 -7.21 -27.04
C PRO A 22 13.84 -8.39 -28.00
N ALA A 23 14.91 -8.86 -28.66
CA ALA A 23 14.83 -9.99 -29.58
C ALA A 23 14.49 -11.30 -28.84
N LEU A 24 15.09 -11.50 -27.66
CA LEU A 24 14.85 -12.67 -26.82
C LEU A 24 13.46 -12.67 -26.19
N ALA A 25 12.95 -11.50 -25.78
CA ALA A 25 11.63 -11.39 -25.15
C ALA A 25 10.50 -11.85 -26.08
N ASN A 26 10.59 -11.52 -27.37
CA ASN A 26 9.62 -11.91 -28.40
C ASN A 26 9.52 -13.43 -28.62
N GLU A 27 10.53 -14.20 -28.18
CA GLU A 27 10.53 -15.66 -28.30
C GLU A 27 9.87 -16.36 -27.11
N VAL A 28 9.71 -15.66 -25.98
CA VAL A 28 9.35 -16.27 -24.68
C VAL A 28 7.96 -15.84 -24.20
N ALA A 29 7.47 -14.68 -24.62
CA ALA A 29 6.15 -14.19 -24.21
C ALA A 29 5.55 -13.16 -25.18
N GLU A 30 4.24 -12.96 -25.10
CA GLU A 30 3.52 -11.85 -25.76
C GLU A 30 3.80 -10.52 -25.03
N ILE A 31 5.06 -10.09 -25.05
CA ILE A 31 5.52 -8.87 -24.40
C ILE A 31 6.10 -7.93 -25.45
N ASN A 32 5.63 -6.69 -25.49
CA ASN A 32 6.21 -5.65 -26.33
C ASN A 32 7.34 -4.94 -25.56
N VAL A 33 8.60 -5.29 -25.85
CA VAL A 33 9.75 -4.56 -25.29
C VAL A 33 9.98 -3.27 -26.08
N ILE A 34 9.77 -2.14 -25.41
CA ILE A 34 9.90 -0.79 -25.98
C ILE A 34 11.37 -0.41 -26.08
N SER A 35 12.16 -0.67 -25.03
CA SER A 35 13.59 -0.40 -25.02
C SER A 35 14.33 -1.29 -24.03
N ALA A 36 15.61 -1.52 -24.32
CA ALA A 36 16.56 -2.09 -23.39
C ALA A 36 17.89 -1.34 -23.51
N SER A 37 18.35 -0.75 -22.41
CA SER A 37 19.55 0.10 -22.40
C SER A 37 20.39 -0.14 -21.16
N TRP A 38 21.71 -0.25 -21.35
CA TRP A 38 22.66 -0.30 -20.25
C TRP A 38 22.73 1.05 -19.53
N THR A 39 22.76 1.02 -18.20
CA THR A 39 22.92 2.18 -17.32
C THR A 39 24.12 1.92 -16.42
N SER A 40 25.16 2.76 -16.49
CA SER A 40 26.37 2.59 -15.67
C SER A 40 26.11 3.02 -14.23
N SER A 41 26.96 2.61 -13.29
CA SER A 41 26.89 3.07 -11.90
C SER A 41 26.90 4.60 -11.82
N ASN A 42 26.00 5.15 -11.01
CA ASN A 42 25.76 6.59 -10.80
C ASN A 42 25.20 7.38 -12.00
N ASP A 43 24.86 6.74 -13.12
CA ASP A 43 24.25 7.43 -14.27
C ASP A 43 22.78 7.80 -14.04
N LEU A 44 22.04 7.02 -13.23
CA LEU A 44 20.65 7.29 -12.86
C LEU A 44 20.56 7.71 -11.40
N VAL A 45 20.15 8.96 -11.16
CA VAL A 45 19.91 9.50 -9.82
C VAL A 45 18.42 9.79 -9.67
N LEU A 46 17.76 9.08 -8.76
CA LEU A 46 16.37 9.32 -8.39
C LEU A 46 16.30 10.09 -7.06
N SER A 47 15.09 10.42 -6.63
CA SER A 47 14.83 10.88 -5.26
C SER A 47 14.22 9.73 -4.47
N ASP A 48 14.75 9.48 -3.28
CA ASP A 48 14.14 8.58 -2.31
C ASP A 48 12.75 9.12 -1.93
N SER A 49 11.70 8.31 -2.10
CA SER A 49 10.32 8.74 -1.88
C SER A 49 9.99 9.04 -0.41
N SER A 50 10.77 8.51 0.52
CA SER A 50 10.59 8.71 1.97
C SER A 50 11.39 9.89 2.51
N THR A 51 12.61 10.11 2.01
CA THR A 51 13.54 11.13 2.55
C THR A 51 13.77 12.33 1.63
N GLY A 52 13.42 12.22 0.35
CA GLY A 52 13.77 13.20 -0.68
C GLY A 52 15.27 13.26 -1.02
N ALA A 53 16.10 12.40 -0.40
CA ALA A 53 17.52 12.35 -0.64
C ALA A 53 17.83 11.84 -2.05
N ALA A 54 18.98 12.24 -2.60
CA ALA A 54 19.47 11.69 -3.86
C ALA A 54 19.75 10.19 -3.69
N LEU A 55 19.19 9.39 -4.59
CA LEU A 55 19.29 7.94 -4.60
C LEU A 55 19.88 7.48 -5.95
N PRO A 56 21.22 7.45 -6.07
CA PRO A 56 21.89 6.96 -7.27
C PRO A 56 21.84 5.43 -7.35
N ASN A 57 21.90 4.89 -8.56
CA ASN A 57 22.18 3.46 -8.76
C ASN A 57 23.64 3.16 -8.39
N GLN A 58 23.85 2.33 -7.38
CA GLN A 58 25.19 1.94 -6.93
C GLN A 58 25.86 0.99 -7.93
N TYR A 59 25.07 0.16 -8.60
CA TYR A 59 25.55 -0.83 -9.56
C TYR A 59 25.09 -0.51 -10.98
N ALA A 60 25.87 -0.94 -11.96
CA ALA A 60 25.43 -0.89 -13.35
C ALA A 60 24.32 -1.93 -13.59
N PHE A 61 23.40 -1.63 -14.49
CA PHE A 61 22.27 -2.50 -14.77
C PHE A 61 21.71 -2.32 -16.18
N CYS A 62 21.05 -3.35 -16.69
CA CYS A 62 20.24 -3.27 -17.88
C CYS A 62 18.83 -2.81 -17.53
N ARG A 63 18.40 -1.68 -18.07
CA ARG A 63 17.06 -1.13 -17.91
C ARG A 63 16.19 -1.52 -19.10
N VAL A 64 15.18 -2.34 -18.86
CA VAL A 64 14.20 -2.77 -19.85
C VAL A 64 12.88 -2.08 -19.58
N LYS A 65 12.28 -1.50 -20.61
CA LYS A 65 10.92 -0.95 -20.58
C LYS A 65 10.06 -1.70 -21.55
N GLY A 66 8.85 -2.06 -21.14
CA GLY A 66 7.94 -2.78 -22.01
C GLY A 66 6.48 -2.56 -21.65
N ASN A 67 5.63 -3.18 -22.45
CA ASN A 67 4.20 -3.12 -22.34
C ASN A 67 3.57 -4.49 -22.63
N ILE A 68 2.52 -4.82 -21.88
CA ILE A 68 1.69 -6.02 -22.07
C ILE A 68 0.29 -5.53 -22.42
N GLU A 69 -0.22 -5.94 -23.59
CA GLU A 69 -1.58 -5.60 -24.00
C GLU A 69 -2.59 -6.62 -23.47
N TYR A 70 -3.78 -6.15 -23.11
CA TYR A 70 -4.91 -7.00 -22.74
C TYR A 70 -6.22 -6.41 -23.29
N SER A 71 -7.29 -7.21 -23.26
CA SER A 71 -8.55 -6.89 -23.96
C SER A 71 -9.10 -5.49 -23.64
N GLY A 72 -9.58 -4.78 -24.66
CA GLY A 72 -10.31 -3.52 -24.52
C GLY A 72 -9.46 -2.24 -24.56
N ASN A 73 -8.44 -2.18 -25.42
CA ASN A 73 -7.45 -1.08 -25.51
C ASN A 73 -6.69 -0.82 -24.20
N LYS A 74 -6.50 -1.88 -23.40
CA LYS A 74 -5.86 -1.75 -22.10
C LYS A 74 -4.44 -2.29 -22.15
N SER A 75 -3.55 -1.68 -21.38
CA SER A 75 -2.14 -2.04 -21.40
C SER A 75 -1.48 -1.88 -20.05
N LEU A 76 -0.56 -2.79 -19.72
CA LEU A 76 0.31 -2.76 -18.56
C LEU A 76 1.74 -2.49 -19.01
N GLY A 77 2.18 -1.26 -18.84
CA GLY A 77 3.56 -0.85 -18.89
C GLY A 77 4.31 -1.27 -17.63
N PHE A 78 5.53 -1.71 -17.85
CA PHE A 78 6.43 -2.19 -16.80
C PHE A 78 7.87 -1.78 -17.09
N GLU A 79 8.69 -1.78 -16.03
CA GLU A 79 10.14 -1.75 -16.13
C GLU A 79 10.74 -2.97 -15.44
N LEU A 80 11.81 -3.52 -16.04
CA LEU A 80 12.63 -4.59 -15.48
C LEU A 80 14.09 -4.12 -15.44
N TRP A 81 14.70 -4.15 -14.26
CA TRP A 81 16.07 -3.73 -14.02
C TRP A 81 16.91 -4.95 -13.64
N LEU A 82 17.85 -5.31 -14.52
CA LEU A 82 18.73 -6.47 -14.35
C LEU A 82 20.13 -5.99 -13.95
N PRO A 83 20.55 -6.16 -12.68
CA PRO A 83 21.88 -5.73 -12.25
C PRO A 83 22.98 -6.48 -13.00
N GLU A 84 24.16 -5.86 -13.08
CA GLU A 84 25.37 -6.52 -13.55
C GLU A 84 25.67 -7.79 -12.75
N GLN A 85 26.33 -8.75 -13.39
CA GLN A 85 26.46 -10.10 -12.86
C GLN A 85 27.11 -10.14 -11.46
N ASP A 86 28.11 -9.30 -11.23
CA ASP A 86 28.88 -9.31 -9.98
C ASP A 86 28.10 -8.70 -8.79
N SER A 87 27.07 -7.89 -9.06
CA SER A 87 26.19 -7.33 -8.02
C SER A 87 24.87 -8.09 -7.86
N TYR A 88 24.55 -8.99 -8.79
CA TYR A 88 23.32 -9.76 -8.74
C TYR A 88 23.36 -10.83 -7.64
N ASN A 89 22.43 -10.75 -6.70
CA ASN A 89 22.33 -11.64 -5.54
C ASN A 89 21.49 -12.91 -5.79
N GLU A 90 21.19 -13.21 -7.06
CA GLU A 90 20.37 -14.34 -7.50
C GLU A 90 18.89 -14.28 -7.10
N ARG A 91 18.40 -13.13 -6.64
CA ARG A 91 17.00 -12.94 -6.25
C ARG A 91 16.26 -11.99 -7.17
N TYR A 92 15.04 -12.38 -7.51
CA TYR A 92 14.08 -11.57 -8.22
C TYR A 92 13.09 -10.93 -7.24
N LEU A 93 12.74 -9.66 -7.45
CA LEU A 93 11.81 -8.92 -6.62
C LEU A 93 10.84 -8.13 -7.50
N VAL A 94 9.56 -8.16 -7.14
CA VAL A 94 8.53 -7.34 -7.77
C VAL A 94 8.11 -6.26 -6.78
N VAL A 95 8.19 -5.01 -7.22
CA VAL A 95 7.71 -3.85 -6.48
C VAL A 95 6.25 -3.60 -6.88
N GLY A 96 5.38 -3.46 -5.87
CA GLY A 96 3.98 -3.10 -6.06
C GLY A 96 3.78 -1.59 -6.22
N ASN A 97 2.56 -1.13 -6.03
CA ASN A 97 2.21 0.28 -6.05
C ASN A 97 1.54 0.69 -4.74
N GLY A 98 1.38 1.99 -4.53
CA GLY A 98 0.56 2.56 -3.46
C GLY A 98 -0.62 3.35 -4.04
N GLY A 99 -1.59 3.67 -3.19
CA GLY A 99 -2.81 4.35 -3.63
C GLY A 99 -3.46 3.56 -4.77
N LEU A 100 -3.87 4.25 -5.83
CA LEU A 100 -4.48 3.58 -6.98
C LEU A 100 -3.52 3.11 -8.06
N ALA A 101 -2.23 3.13 -7.76
CA ALA A 101 -1.21 2.93 -8.75
C ALA A 101 -1.30 3.98 -9.88
N GLY A 102 -1.01 3.58 -11.11
CA GLY A 102 -0.91 4.49 -12.23
C GLY A 102 0.50 5.03 -12.50
N THR A 103 1.47 4.70 -11.64
CA THR A 103 2.88 5.02 -11.81
C THR A 103 3.77 3.88 -11.35
N ILE A 104 4.94 3.73 -11.97
CA ILE A 104 5.95 2.77 -11.55
C ILE A 104 6.77 3.37 -10.40
N ASP A 105 6.83 2.70 -9.24
CA ASP A 105 7.65 3.15 -8.11
C ASP A 105 9.14 2.87 -8.33
N THR A 106 9.75 3.72 -9.16
CA THR A 106 11.17 3.63 -9.51
C THR A 106 12.10 3.87 -8.31
N SER A 107 11.62 4.55 -7.26
CA SER A 107 12.40 4.79 -6.04
C SER A 107 12.57 3.48 -5.26
N ALA A 108 11.47 2.75 -5.04
CA ALA A 108 11.51 1.42 -4.43
C ALA A 108 12.26 0.40 -5.32
N MET A 109 12.17 0.51 -6.64
CA MET A 109 13.00 -0.31 -7.54
C MET A 109 14.49 -0.04 -7.31
N MET A 110 14.91 1.22 -7.18
CA MET A 110 16.30 1.60 -6.96
C MET A 110 16.85 1.11 -5.62
N LEU A 111 16.05 1.22 -4.55
CA LEU A 111 16.42 0.68 -3.23
C LEU A 111 16.72 -0.83 -3.30
N ASN A 112 15.91 -1.58 -4.05
CA ASN A 112 16.09 -3.03 -4.18
C ASN A 112 17.18 -3.40 -5.19
N LEU A 113 17.36 -2.65 -6.28
CA LEU A 113 18.49 -2.82 -7.19
C LEU A 113 19.82 -2.64 -6.46
N ASN A 114 19.92 -1.62 -5.60
CA ASN A 114 21.11 -1.37 -4.77
C ASN A 114 21.34 -2.44 -3.69
N ARG A 115 20.40 -3.35 -3.48
CA ARG A 115 20.56 -4.55 -2.64
C ARG A 115 20.90 -5.81 -3.47
N GLY A 116 21.12 -5.65 -4.77
CA GLY A 116 21.54 -6.71 -5.71
C GLY A 116 20.39 -7.50 -6.33
N TYR A 117 19.13 -7.08 -6.17
CA TYR A 117 18.00 -7.80 -6.77
C TYR A 117 17.87 -7.49 -8.27
N ALA A 118 17.39 -8.46 -9.03
CA ALA A 118 16.72 -8.17 -10.30
C ALA A 118 15.30 -7.70 -9.98
N VAL A 119 14.91 -6.50 -10.44
CA VAL A 119 13.69 -5.85 -9.96
C VAL A 119 12.74 -5.51 -11.10
N THR A 120 11.47 -5.82 -10.93
CA THR A 120 10.40 -5.39 -11.85
C THR A 120 9.35 -4.59 -11.12
N ALA A 121 8.72 -3.65 -11.81
CA ALA A 121 7.52 -2.97 -11.35
C ALA A 121 6.63 -2.60 -12.53
N GLY A 122 5.32 -2.51 -12.29
CA GLY A 122 4.31 -2.11 -13.27
C GLY A 122 3.54 -0.88 -12.82
N HIS A 123 2.83 -0.23 -13.73
CA HIS A 123 1.92 0.89 -13.40
C HIS A 123 0.48 0.44 -13.11
N SER A 124 0.25 -0.89 -12.98
CA SER A 124 -1.07 -1.49 -12.73
C SER A 124 -2.14 -1.20 -13.79
N GLY A 125 -1.73 -1.15 -15.06
CA GLY A 125 -2.66 -1.28 -16.19
C GLY A 125 -3.37 0.00 -16.66
N HIS A 126 -3.03 1.14 -16.06
CA HIS A 126 -3.46 2.48 -16.45
C HIS A 126 -2.39 3.51 -16.06
N ASP A 127 -2.33 4.67 -16.72
CA ASP A 127 -1.54 5.81 -16.22
C ASP A 127 -2.41 6.65 -15.29
N VAL A 128 -1.84 7.15 -14.18
CA VAL A 128 -2.49 7.92 -13.10
C VAL A 128 -3.98 8.20 -13.30
N ALA A 129 -4.78 7.26 -12.85
CA ALA A 129 -6.07 7.58 -12.28
C ALA A 129 -5.84 7.47 -10.77
N LEU A 130 -6.12 8.56 -10.03
CA LEU A 130 -6.51 8.47 -8.61
C LEU A 130 -7.63 7.42 -8.48
N ASN A 131 -7.97 6.84 -7.29
CA ASN A 131 -9.29 6.23 -6.86
C ASN A 131 -9.29 4.99 -5.85
N VAL A 132 -8.94 5.04 -4.54
CA VAL A 132 -8.91 3.94 -3.50
C VAL A 132 -9.84 4.20 -2.29
N ILE A 133 -10.92 3.44 -2.15
CA ILE A 133 -11.93 3.59 -1.09
C ILE A 133 -11.35 3.87 0.30
N ILE A 134 -11.81 4.96 0.91
CA ILE A 134 -11.64 5.32 2.32
C ILE A 134 -12.98 5.86 2.90
N LYS A 135 -13.25 5.45 4.15
CA LYS A 135 -14.38 5.79 5.04
C LYS A 135 -15.12 7.10 4.70
N ILE A 136 -16.41 6.96 4.37
CA ILE A 136 -17.35 8.08 4.25
C ILE A 136 -17.87 8.44 5.65
N GLN A 137 -16.97 8.81 6.57
CA GLN A 137 -17.37 9.42 7.84
C GLN A 137 -17.33 10.96 7.75
N ALA A 138 -17.13 11.52 6.54
CA ALA A 138 -17.11 12.96 6.28
C ALA A 138 -18.40 13.70 6.68
N LYS A 139 -19.50 12.96 6.92
CA LYS A 139 -20.76 13.52 7.42
C LYS A 139 -20.63 14.16 8.81
N TYR A 140 -19.68 13.69 9.64
CA TYR A 140 -19.43 14.23 10.98
C TYR A 140 -18.31 15.29 11.00
N SER A 141 -17.57 15.40 9.90
CA SER A 141 -16.39 16.23 9.73
C SER A 141 -16.67 17.64 9.19
N GLN A 142 -17.93 17.98 8.94
CA GLN A 142 -18.30 19.32 8.48
C GLN A 142 -19.02 20.08 9.59
N GLY A 143 -18.75 21.39 9.69
CA GLY A 143 -19.32 22.23 10.74
C GLY A 143 -18.68 21.98 12.11
N ASP A 144 -19.49 21.95 13.16
CA ASP A 144 -19.01 21.96 14.56
C ASP A 144 -18.27 20.68 14.99
N GLY A 145 -18.37 19.60 14.21
CA GLY A 145 -17.69 18.31 14.44
C GLY A 145 -16.32 18.18 13.77
N TYR A 146 -15.87 19.17 12.98
CA TYR A 146 -14.59 19.14 12.28
C TYR A 146 -13.40 19.01 13.24
N LEU A 147 -12.48 18.08 12.94
CA LEU A 147 -11.29 17.81 13.73
C LEU A 147 -10.05 18.39 13.04
N GLY A 148 -9.80 19.68 13.28
CA GLY A 148 -8.56 20.32 12.82
C GLY A 148 -7.31 19.70 13.47
N GLN A 149 -6.13 19.89 12.86
CA GLN A 149 -4.88 19.26 13.33
C GLN A 149 -4.58 19.49 14.83
N SER A 150 -4.90 20.68 15.36
CA SER A 150 -4.70 20.96 16.79
C SER A 150 -5.57 20.08 17.69
N ILE A 151 -6.79 19.77 17.26
CA ILE A 151 -7.73 18.88 17.95
C ILE A 151 -7.25 17.43 17.87
N LEU A 152 -6.79 17.01 16.70
CA LEU A 152 -6.26 15.66 16.49
C LEU A 152 -4.98 15.42 17.32
N ASN A 153 -4.05 16.39 17.35
CA ASN A 153 -2.87 16.33 18.21
C ASN A 153 -3.24 16.29 19.69
N PHE A 154 -4.18 17.13 20.12
CA PHE A 154 -4.68 17.11 21.50
C PHE A 154 -5.29 15.75 21.85
N THR A 155 -6.10 15.18 20.95
CA THR A 155 -6.74 13.88 21.15
C THR A 155 -5.71 12.77 21.24
N THR A 156 -4.70 12.76 20.36
CA THR A 156 -3.58 11.79 20.43
C THR A 156 -2.87 11.88 21.78
N ASN A 157 -2.57 13.10 22.25
CA ASN A 157 -1.91 13.29 23.52
C ASN A 157 -2.75 12.78 24.69
N ALA A 158 -4.05 13.07 24.71
CA ALA A 158 -4.97 12.56 25.74
C ALA A 158 -5.05 11.02 25.73
N VAL A 159 -5.01 10.39 24.56
CA VAL A 159 -4.94 8.93 24.44
C VAL A 159 -3.64 8.40 25.03
N LEU A 160 -2.51 9.02 24.72
CA LEU A 160 -1.19 8.62 25.24
C LEU A 160 -1.09 8.79 26.76
N GLU A 161 -1.63 9.88 27.34
CA GLU A 161 -1.67 10.08 28.79
C GLU A 161 -2.33 8.90 29.54
N GLU A 162 -3.34 8.27 28.92
CA GLU A 162 -4.04 7.12 29.49
C GLU A 162 -3.43 5.77 29.09
N CYS A 163 -2.85 5.66 27.90
CA CYS A 163 -2.51 4.37 27.28
C CYS A 163 -1.00 4.07 27.17
N ASP A 164 -0.12 5.07 27.16
CA ASP A 164 1.33 4.91 26.93
C ASP A 164 1.92 3.90 27.94
N GLY A 165 1.67 4.12 29.23
CA GLY A 165 2.20 3.26 30.30
C GLY A 165 1.63 1.84 30.40
N ILE A 166 0.68 1.42 29.56
CA ILE A 166 0.02 0.10 29.67
C ILE A 166 0.99 -1.04 29.35
N ASP A 167 1.95 -0.83 28.47
CA ASP A 167 2.95 -1.84 28.11
C ASP A 167 4.14 -1.93 29.09
N GLY A 168 4.17 -1.03 30.09
CA GLY A 168 5.21 -0.94 31.10
C GLY A 168 6.32 0.05 30.78
N VAL A 169 6.26 0.74 29.64
CA VAL A 169 7.16 1.83 29.25
C VAL A 169 6.33 3.08 29.02
N VAL A 170 6.88 4.25 29.35
CA VAL A 170 6.31 5.56 28.97
C VAL A 170 7.35 6.17 28.05
N ASP A 171 7.14 6.11 26.75
CA ASP A 171 8.15 6.49 25.75
C ASP A 171 7.78 7.67 24.85
N ASP A 172 6.57 8.24 25.00
CA ASP A 172 6.24 9.50 24.33
C ASP A 172 6.68 10.72 25.15
N SER A 173 7.91 11.17 24.86
CA SER A 173 8.49 12.39 25.42
C SER A 173 7.81 13.70 24.98
N SER A 174 6.82 13.64 24.08
CA SER A 174 6.12 14.81 23.53
C SER A 174 4.93 15.31 24.35
N MET A 175 4.78 14.82 25.60
CA MET A 175 3.96 15.42 26.66
C MET A 175 4.48 16.82 27.05
N ALA A 176 4.55 17.73 26.09
CA ALA A 176 4.74 19.14 26.33
C ALA A 176 3.50 19.62 27.09
N SER A 177 3.71 20.05 28.33
CA SER A 177 2.67 20.67 29.15
C SER A 177 2.16 21.93 28.44
N SER A 178 1.14 21.76 27.61
CA SER A 178 0.40 22.86 27.00
C SER A 178 -0.36 23.56 28.13
N THR A 179 -0.01 24.81 28.42
CA THR A 179 -0.79 25.66 29.34
C THR A 179 -2.12 26.12 28.74
N ASN A 180 -2.35 25.83 27.46
CA ASN A 180 -3.62 26.10 26.79
C ASN A 180 -4.57 24.92 27.02
N VAL A 181 -5.66 25.21 27.73
CA VAL A 181 -6.78 24.27 27.87
C VAL A 181 -7.47 24.17 26.51
N THR A 182 -7.32 23.04 25.83
CA THR A 182 -8.10 22.69 24.65
C THR A 182 -9.26 21.81 25.11
N CYS A 183 -10.49 22.24 24.89
CA CYS A 183 -11.68 21.43 25.17
C CYS A 183 -12.31 20.98 23.85
N LEU A 184 -12.65 19.70 23.76
CA LEU A 184 -13.45 19.18 22.66
C LEU A 184 -14.91 19.61 22.82
N THR A 185 -15.55 20.00 21.72
CA THR A 185 -17.00 20.19 21.69
C THR A 185 -17.72 18.84 21.67
N GLN A 186 -18.99 18.78 22.10
CA GLN A 186 -19.75 17.53 22.01
C GLN A 186 -19.83 16.98 20.58
N PRO A 187 -20.04 17.80 19.53
CA PRO A 187 -19.95 17.32 18.14
C PRO A 187 -18.60 16.70 17.78
N GLN A 188 -17.48 17.26 18.26
CA GLN A 188 -16.14 16.69 18.03
C GLN A 188 -15.95 15.36 18.75
N ILE A 189 -16.43 15.24 20.00
CA ILE A 189 -16.41 13.97 20.75
C ILE A 189 -17.19 12.90 19.98
N ASN A 190 -18.41 13.22 19.53
CA ASN A 190 -19.23 12.29 18.75
C ASN A 190 -18.54 11.86 17.44
N ALA A 191 -17.82 12.79 16.78
CA ALA A 191 -17.06 12.48 15.57
C ALA A 191 -15.90 11.52 15.85
N ILE A 192 -15.13 11.76 16.92
CA ILE A 192 -14.03 10.89 17.37
C ILE A 192 -14.56 9.48 17.71
N GLU A 193 -15.64 9.39 18.49
CA GLU A 193 -16.28 8.11 18.84
C GLU A 193 -16.75 7.34 17.60
N ALA A 194 -17.33 8.03 16.61
CA ALA A 194 -17.75 7.41 15.36
C ALA A 194 -16.56 6.90 14.53
N ILE A 195 -15.43 7.61 14.51
CA ILE A 195 -14.22 7.17 13.79
C ILE A 195 -13.62 5.91 14.44
N TYR A 196 -13.61 5.83 15.77
CA TYR A 196 -13.17 4.64 16.51
C TYR A 196 -14.13 3.45 16.37
N ALA A 197 -15.44 3.70 16.24
CA ALA A 197 -16.42 2.64 16.02
C ALA A 197 -16.32 2.06 14.60
N GLY A 198 -16.05 2.92 13.62
CA GLY A 198 -16.10 2.56 12.20
C GLY A 198 -17.54 2.53 11.65
N PRO A 199 -17.70 2.41 10.32
CA PRO A 199 -19.01 2.37 9.69
C PRO A 199 -19.75 1.06 9.97
N THR A 200 -21.06 1.19 10.21
CA THR A 200 -22.00 0.08 10.38
C THR A 200 -23.10 0.14 9.34
N ASP A 201 -23.62 -1.01 8.95
CA ASP A 201 -24.77 -1.12 8.07
C ASP A 201 -26.01 -0.53 8.75
N SER A 202 -26.66 0.40 8.05
CA SER A 202 -27.78 1.20 8.57
C SER A 202 -29.03 0.36 8.87
N ARG A 203 -29.11 -0.87 8.34
CA ARG A 203 -30.28 -1.75 8.40
C ARG A 203 -30.25 -2.69 9.61
N ASN A 204 -29.08 -3.22 9.94
CA ASN A 204 -28.88 -4.25 10.96
C ASN A 204 -27.86 -3.86 12.05
N GLY A 205 -27.05 -2.82 11.83
CA GLY A 205 -25.99 -2.41 12.75
C GLY A 205 -24.71 -3.25 12.66
N ASP A 206 -24.59 -4.13 11.66
CA ASP A 206 -23.38 -4.94 11.48
C ASP A 206 -22.18 -4.06 11.09
N ILE A 207 -20.99 -4.38 11.59
CA ILE A 207 -19.77 -3.63 11.27
C ILE A 207 -19.37 -3.91 9.82
N ILE A 208 -19.23 -2.86 9.02
CA ILE A 208 -18.78 -2.96 7.62
C ILE A 208 -17.25 -2.93 7.56
N TYR A 209 -16.64 -2.03 8.33
CA TYR A 209 -15.21 -1.82 8.35
C TYR A 209 -14.78 -1.39 9.77
N PRO A 210 -13.70 -1.93 10.34
CA PRO A 210 -13.20 -1.54 11.65
C PRO A 210 -12.89 -0.05 11.74
N GLY A 211 -13.12 0.52 12.92
CA GLY A 211 -12.70 1.87 13.23
C GLY A 211 -11.17 2.06 13.23
N CYS A 212 -10.74 3.30 13.37
CA CYS A 212 -9.33 3.61 13.53
C CYS A 212 -8.84 3.15 14.91
N THR A 213 -7.55 2.88 15.05
CA THR A 213 -6.93 2.50 16.32
C THR A 213 -6.60 3.72 17.18
N LEU A 214 -6.59 3.52 18.49
CA LEU A 214 -6.05 4.49 19.44
C LEU A 214 -4.57 4.77 19.12
N GLY A 215 -4.18 6.04 19.14
CA GLY A 215 -2.84 6.53 18.82
C GLY A 215 -2.65 6.94 17.36
N SER A 216 -3.67 6.81 16.50
CA SER A 216 -3.61 7.20 15.08
C SER A 216 -4.20 8.59 14.80
N GLU A 217 -4.69 9.30 15.82
CA GLU A 217 -5.61 10.43 15.67
C GLU A 217 -4.97 11.59 14.91
N LYS A 218 -3.70 11.92 15.20
CA LYS A 218 -2.95 12.99 14.54
C LYS A 218 -2.87 12.86 13.01
N GLU A 219 -3.16 11.67 12.47
CA GLU A 219 -3.05 11.35 11.05
C GLU A 219 -4.41 11.26 10.34
N TRP A 220 -5.50 11.54 11.05
CA TRP A 220 -6.85 11.45 10.50
C TRP A 220 -7.22 12.60 9.55
N LEU A 221 -6.49 13.72 9.60
CA LEU A 221 -6.87 14.93 8.86
C LEU A 221 -7.02 14.70 7.36
N MET A 222 -6.14 13.90 6.76
CA MET A 222 -6.22 13.60 5.33
C MET A 222 -7.48 12.79 4.99
N GLN A 223 -7.87 11.85 5.85
CA GLN A 223 -9.10 11.06 5.67
C GLN A 223 -10.35 11.93 5.76
N GLU A 224 -10.34 12.85 6.70
CA GLU A 224 -11.42 13.80 6.94
C GLU A 224 -11.65 14.77 5.77
N THR A 225 -10.58 15.19 5.10
CA THR A 225 -10.63 16.33 4.17
C THR A 225 -10.62 15.94 2.71
N SER A 226 -9.66 15.12 2.28
CA SER A 226 -9.29 15.05 0.86
C SER A 226 -9.25 13.62 0.32
N LEU A 227 -9.00 12.62 1.16
CA LEU A 227 -8.82 11.26 0.66
C LEU A 227 -10.12 10.69 0.08
N TYR A 228 -11.27 10.83 0.76
CA TYR A 228 -12.52 10.29 0.24
C TYR A 228 -12.93 10.90 -1.12
N LEU A 229 -12.62 12.18 -1.36
CA LEU A 229 -12.88 12.86 -2.64
C LEU A 229 -12.01 12.34 -3.77
N ASN A 230 -10.73 12.13 -3.48
CA ASN A 230 -9.77 11.65 -4.48
C ASN A 230 -9.86 10.15 -4.71
N TYR A 231 -10.56 9.45 -3.82
CA TYR A 231 -10.43 8.02 -3.78
C TYR A 231 -11.76 7.23 -3.77
N THR A 232 -12.64 7.50 -2.81
CA THR A 232 -13.93 6.81 -2.66
C THR A 232 -14.96 7.28 -3.68
N THR A 233 -15.13 8.61 -3.79
CA THR A 233 -16.07 9.22 -4.72
C THR A 233 -15.91 8.65 -6.13
N PRO A 234 -14.70 8.56 -6.69
CA PRO A 234 -14.57 8.09 -8.05
C PRO A 234 -14.72 6.58 -8.22
N ILE A 235 -14.41 5.72 -7.22
CA ILE A 235 -14.75 4.29 -7.30
C ILE A 235 -16.27 4.16 -7.38
N LEU A 236 -17.00 4.87 -6.51
CA LEU A 236 -18.45 4.83 -6.55
C LEU A 236 -18.99 5.38 -7.87
N GLN A 237 -18.48 6.51 -8.33
CA GLN A 237 -18.95 7.15 -9.56
C GLN A 237 -18.60 6.35 -10.83
N ASN A 238 -17.39 5.81 -10.96
CA ASN A 238 -16.91 5.20 -12.20
C ASN A 238 -17.09 3.68 -12.24
N LEU A 239 -16.92 2.98 -11.11
CA LEU A 239 -16.94 1.53 -11.06
C LEU A 239 -18.28 0.99 -10.55
N VAL A 240 -18.74 1.45 -9.40
CA VAL A 240 -19.89 0.84 -8.70
C VAL A 240 -21.23 1.33 -9.26
N LEU A 241 -21.45 2.64 -9.26
CA LEU A 241 -22.74 3.26 -9.60
C LEU A 241 -22.82 3.71 -11.06
N ASN A 242 -21.67 3.84 -11.74
CA ASN A 242 -21.57 4.39 -13.10
C ASN A 242 -22.35 5.72 -13.26
N ASN A 243 -22.20 6.61 -12.27
CA ASN A 243 -22.88 7.89 -12.17
C ASN A 243 -21.91 8.96 -11.68
N LEU A 244 -21.29 9.70 -12.60
CA LEU A 244 -20.33 10.78 -12.31
C LEU A 244 -20.90 11.96 -11.50
N SER A 245 -22.22 12.05 -11.39
CA SER A 245 -22.90 13.10 -10.63
C SER A 245 -23.30 12.65 -9.22
N PHE A 246 -22.95 11.44 -8.80
CA PHE A 246 -23.27 10.95 -7.46
C PHE A 246 -22.60 11.81 -6.39
N ASP A 247 -23.40 12.32 -5.45
CA ASP A 247 -22.94 13.02 -4.26
C ASP A 247 -22.62 12.01 -3.16
N ILE A 248 -21.33 11.90 -2.84
CA ILE A 248 -20.80 11.00 -1.82
C ILE A 248 -21.43 11.19 -0.43
N ASN A 249 -21.95 12.39 -0.14
CA ASN A 249 -22.61 12.67 1.14
C ASN A 249 -23.99 11.99 1.28
N GLN A 250 -24.51 11.42 0.18
CA GLN A 250 -25.75 10.66 0.14
C GLN A 250 -25.53 9.14 0.20
N PHE A 251 -24.29 8.68 0.38
CA PHE A 251 -24.00 7.24 0.47
C PHE A 251 -24.76 6.58 1.62
N ASP A 252 -25.48 5.51 1.29
CA ASP A 252 -26.23 4.68 2.23
C ASP A 252 -25.40 3.46 2.62
N PHE A 253 -24.92 3.44 3.87
CA PHE A 253 -24.14 2.34 4.43
C PHE A 253 -24.89 1.00 4.52
N GLY A 254 -26.20 0.96 4.26
CA GLY A 254 -26.93 -0.28 4.05
C GLY A 254 -27.05 -0.62 2.57
N ALA A 255 -27.76 0.20 1.81
CA ALA A 255 -28.13 -0.15 0.43
C ALA A 255 -26.96 -0.07 -0.57
N ASP A 256 -26.07 0.91 -0.45
CA ASP A 256 -25.00 1.13 -1.44
C ASP A 256 -23.81 0.18 -1.21
N VAL A 257 -23.63 -0.33 0.02
CA VAL A 257 -22.58 -1.31 0.34
C VAL A 257 -22.78 -2.61 -0.41
N ASP A 258 -24.03 -3.08 -0.56
CA ASP A 258 -24.33 -4.28 -1.36
C ASP A 258 -23.82 -4.15 -2.81
N ALA A 259 -23.87 -2.94 -3.38
CA ALA A 259 -23.35 -2.68 -4.73
C ALA A 259 -21.82 -2.64 -4.76
N VAL A 260 -21.18 -2.08 -3.73
CA VAL A 260 -19.72 -2.11 -3.58
C VAL A 260 -19.23 -3.56 -3.53
N ASP A 261 -19.85 -4.38 -2.67
CA ASP A 261 -19.48 -5.79 -2.49
C ASP A 261 -19.73 -6.63 -3.77
N ALA A 262 -20.80 -6.32 -4.51
CA ALA A 262 -21.11 -7.06 -5.73
C ALA A 262 -20.20 -6.70 -6.91
N ILE A 263 -19.73 -5.44 -7.00
CA ILE A 263 -19.06 -4.91 -8.20
C ILE A 263 -17.57 -4.68 -7.98
N ALA A 264 -17.19 -4.03 -6.88
CA ALA A 264 -15.81 -3.65 -6.63
C ALA A 264 -15.04 -4.81 -5.97
N SER A 265 -15.57 -5.40 -4.90
CA SER A 265 -14.87 -6.40 -4.09
C SER A 265 -14.26 -7.57 -4.89
N PRO A 266 -14.95 -8.17 -5.88
CA PRO A 266 -14.36 -9.27 -6.66
C PRO A 266 -13.14 -8.87 -7.50
N LEU A 267 -12.93 -7.57 -7.70
CA LEU A 267 -11.86 -7.01 -8.53
C LEU A 267 -10.67 -6.51 -7.72
N ILE A 268 -10.89 -6.03 -6.49
CA ILE A 268 -9.88 -5.28 -5.73
C ILE A 268 -9.60 -5.83 -4.33
N ASP A 269 -10.47 -6.67 -3.77
CA ASP A 269 -10.28 -7.14 -2.39
C ASP A 269 -9.18 -8.20 -2.31
N GLY A 270 -8.22 -7.97 -1.41
CA GLY A 270 -7.12 -8.88 -1.10
C GLY A 270 -7.39 -9.78 0.11
N ILE A 271 -8.63 -10.15 0.38
CA ILE A 271 -9.06 -10.72 1.68
C ILE A 271 -9.23 -12.25 1.69
N SER A 272 -8.78 -12.96 0.64
CA SER A 272 -8.92 -14.42 0.57
C SER A 272 -8.29 -15.11 1.79
N THR A 273 -9.02 -16.06 2.38
CA THR A 273 -8.53 -16.94 3.45
C THR A 273 -8.01 -18.27 2.92
N ASP A 274 -8.27 -18.63 1.66
CA ASP A 274 -7.67 -19.83 1.05
C ASP A 274 -6.28 -19.51 0.50
N LEU A 275 -5.27 -19.78 1.33
CA LEU A 275 -3.85 -19.69 0.98
C LEU A 275 -3.20 -21.07 0.82
N SER A 276 -4.00 -22.14 0.69
CA SER A 276 -3.52 -23.53 0.66
C SER A 276 -2.52 -23.78 -0.48
N ALA A 277 -2.80 -23.24 -1.67
CA ALA A 277 -1.92 -23.36 -2.83
C ALA A 277 -0.59 -22.62 -2.64
N PHE A 278 -0.60 -21.47 -1.95
CA PHE A 278 0.60 -20.71 -1.62
C PHE A 278 1.47 -21.48 -0.61
N ARG A 279 0.86 -21.96 0.48
CA ARG A 279 1.51 -22.81 1.50
C ARG A 279 2.10 -24.08 0.88
N LYS A 280 1.34 -24.78 0.02
CA LYS A 280 1.77 -26.04 -0.63
C LYS A 280 3.02 -25.87 -1.51
N ARG A 281 3.23 -24.70 -2.10
CA ARG A 281 4.43 -24.38 -2.89
C ARG A 281 5.61 -23.89 -2.04
N GLY A 282 5.47 -23.87 -0.72
CA GLY A 282 6.49 -23.39 0.21
C GLY A 282 6.55 -21.86 0.34
N GLY A 283 5.53 -21.14 -0.12
CA GLY A 283 5.45 -19.69 -0.02
C GLY A 283 5.49 -19.23 1.45
N LYS A 284 6.10 -18.06 1.67
CA LYS A 284 6.18 -17.39 2.98
C LYS A 284 5.71 -15.95 2.83
N MET A 285 4.82 -15.52 3.72
CA MET A 285 4.23 -14.20 3.75
C MET A 285 4.56 -13.53 5.09
N ILE A 286 5.12 -12.34 4.99
CA ILE A 286 5.36 -11.45 6.12
C ILE A 286 4.50 -10.22 5.87
N VAL A 287 3.56 -9.98 6.78
CA VAL A 287 2.72 -8.79 6.79
C VAL A 287 3.21 -7.91 7.94
N ALA A 288 3.44 -6.64 7.65
CA ALA A 288 3.80 -5.64 8.65
C ALA A 288 2.78 -4.50 8.59
N GLN A 289 2.26 -4.12 9.75
CA GLN A 289 1.21 -3.10 9.87
C GLN A 289 1.50 -2.19 11.06
N GLY A 290 1.31 -0.88 10.89
CA GLY A 290 1.53 0.09 11.95
C GLY A 290 0.33 0.19 12.88
N TRP A 291 0.57 0.28 14.20
CA TRP A 291 -0.51 0.51 15.17
C TRP A 291 -1.09 1.93 15.07
N ALA A 292 -0.27 2.92 14.68
CA ALA A 292 -0.69 4.31 14.50
C ALA A 292 -1.21 4.58 13.07
N ASP A 293 -1.48 3.53 12.29
CA ASP A 293 -1.94 3.67 10.91
C ASP A 293 -3.41 4.09 10.83
N PRO A 294 -3.71 5.28 10.27
CA PRO A 294 -5.07 5.77 10.21
C PRO A 294 -5.93 4.96 9.21
N TYR A 295 -5.33 4.16 8.32
CA TYR A 295 -5.99 3.50 7.19
C TYR A 295 -6.42 2.05 7.47
N GLY A 296 -6.68 1.70 8.73
CA GLY A 296 -7.26 0.41 9.08
C GLY A 296 -6.25 -0.60 9.63
N ALA A 297 -5.45 -0.20 10.61
CA ALA A 297 -4.48 -1.07 11.30
C ALA A 297 -5.06 -2.43 11.76
N LEU A 298 -6.33 -2.47 12.16
CA LEU A 298 -6.98 -3.69 12.66
C LEU A 298 -7.25 -4.75 11.57
N TRP A 299 -7.31 -4.39 10.29
CA TRP A 299 -7.65 -5.35 9.23
C TRP A 299 -6.67 -6.49 9.12
N SER A 300 -5.38 -6.21 9.29
CA SER A 300 -4.35 -7.24 9.21
C SER A 300 -4.54 -8.29 10.31
N ILE A 301 -4.94 -7.86 11.51
CA ILE A 301 -5.26 -8.74 12.65
C ILE A 301 -6.51 -9.55 12.32
N MET A 302 -7.58 -8.89 11.88
CA MET A 302 -8.85 -9.55 11.52
C MET A 302 -8.65 -10.59 10.40
N HIS A 303 -7.83 -10.30 9.39
CA HIS A 303 -7.54 -11.23 8.30
C HIS A 303 -6.75 -12.45 8.78
N LEU A 304 -5.79 -12.27 9.69
CA LEU A 304 -5.09 -13.38 10.33
C LEU A 304 -6.07 -14.28 11.11
N GLU A 305 -6.98 -13.69 11.89
CA GLU A 305 -8.01 -14.45 12.62
C GLU A 305 -8.96 -15.18 11.67
N GLN A 306 -9.36 -14.55 10.57
CA GLN A 306 -10.18 -15.18 9.53
C GLN A 306 -9.45 -16.35 8.86
N LEU A 307 -8.15 -16.22 8.57
CA LEU A 307 -7.31 -17.28 8.04
C LEU A 307 -7.21 -18.47 9.01
N GLN A 308 -7.00 -18.20 10.30
CA GLN A 308 -6.96 -19.22 11.34
C GLN A 308 -8.31 -19.94 11.46
N ASN A 309 -9.41 -19.20 11.52
CA ASN A 309 -10.76 -19.77 11.57
C ASN A 309 -11.06 -20.64 10.34
N ALA A 310 -10.69 -20.18 9.14
CA ALA A 310 -10.88 -20.93 7.89
C ALA A 310 -10.06 -22.23 7.83
N THR A 311 -8.97 -22.31 8.59
CA THR A 311 -8.10 -23.49 8.70
C THR A 311 -8.38 -24.32 9.94
N ALA A 312 -9.60 -24.22 10.51
CA ALA A 312 -10.00 -24.92 11.74
C ALA A 312 -9.06 -24.65 12.93
N ASN A 313 -8.54 -23.42 13.01
CA ASN A 313 -7.59 -22.93 14.01
C ASN A 313 -6.23 -23.64 13.99
N GLU A 314 -5.79 -24.07 12.81
CA GLU A 314 -4.41 -24.52 12.62
C GLU A 314 -3.41 -23.37 12.87
N ASP A 315 -2.22 -23.75 13.33
CA ASP A 315 -1.08 -22.83 13.34
C ASP A 315 -0.63 -22.55 11.89
N VAL A 316 -0.68 -21.27 11.52
CA VAL A 316 -0.30 -20.76 10.19
C VAL A 316 1.07 -20.06 10.21
N SER A 317 1.73 -19.98 11.37
CA SER A 317 3.00 -19.26 11.56
C SER A 317 4.15 -19.83 10.75
N ASP A 318 4.04 -21.06 10.27
CA ASP A 318 5.03 -21.63 9.36
C ASP A 318 5.08 -20.88 8.02
N PHE A 319 3.99 -20.26 7.56
CA PHE A 319 3.92 -19.60 6.25
C PHE A 319 3.36 -18.18 6.24
N PHE A 320 2.63 -17.76 7.28
CA PHE A 320 2.06 -16.42 7.38
C PHE A 320 2.38 -15.84 8.76
N ASN A 321 3.05 -14.69 8.79
CA ASN A 321 3.34 -13.96 10.02
C ASN A 321 2.92 -12.50 9.89
N LEU A 322 2.19 -12.00 10.88
CA LEU A 322 1.83 -10.60 11.03
C LEU A 322 2.70 -9.96 12.12
N PHE A 323 3.30 -8.83 11.81
CA PHE A 323 4.03 -7.98 12.75
C PHE A 323 3.33 -6.62 12.86
N MET A 324 2.69 -6.40 14.00
CA MET A 324 2.17 -5.07 14.34
C MET A 324 3.30 -4.23 14.93
N ILE A 325 3.57 -3.06 14.34
CA ILE A 325 4.71 -2.20 14.67
C ILE A 325 4.20 -0.98 15.48
N PRO A 326 4.52 -0.89 16.78
CA PRO A 326 4.18 0.27 17.61
C PRO A 326 4.77 1.57 17.04
N GLY A 327 4.02 2.67 17.13
CA GLY A 327 4.45 3.99 16.67
C GLY A 327 4.57 4.18 15.14
N MET A 328 4.50 3.10 14.35
CA MET A 328 4.52 3.21 12.88
C MET A 328 3.19 3.75 12.37
N VAL A 329 3.25 4.84 11.61
CA VAL A 329 2.09 5.56 11.08
C VAL A 329 1.65 5.03 9.72
N ASN A 330 2.56 4.87 8.78
CA ASN A 330 2.26 4.24 7.49
C ASN A 330 3.56 3.72 6.87
N PHE A 331 3.46 3.04 5.73
CA PHE A 331 4.62 2.45 5.06
C PHE A 331 5.72 3.46 4.69
N ALA A 332 5.41 4.75 4.50
CA ALA A 332 6.40 5.78 4.20
C ALA A 332 7.30 6.13 5.41
N ASP A 333 6.83 5.86 6.64
CA ASP A 333 7.57 6.13 7.88
C ASP A 333 8.51 4.99 8.29
N THR A 334 8.50 3.85 7.58
CA THR A 334 9.47 2.75 7.79
C THR A 334 10.92 3.19 7.61
N GLY A 335 11.18 4.26 6.84
CA GLY A 335 12.49 4.89 6.71
C GLY A 335 13.00 5.59 7.99
N ARG A 336 12.12 5.87 8.96
CA ARG A 336 12.46 6.49 10.25
C ARG A 336 12.66 5.50 11.38
N LEU A 337 12.07 4.31 11.30
CA LEU A 337 12.19 3.26 12.32
C LEU A 337 13.53 2.49 12.27
N ALA A 338 14.36 2.73 11.24
CA ALA A 338 15.69 2.14 11.10
C ALA A 338 16.83 2.99 11.70
N ARG A 339 16.53 3.91 12.65
CA ARG A 339 17.54 4.67 13.39
C ARG A 339 17.36 4.53 14.89
#